data_AF-A0A9P6JSR1-F1
#
_entry.id   AF-A0A9P6JSR1-F1
#
_cell.length_a   1.000
_cell.length_b   1.000
_cell.length_c   1.000
_cell.angle_alpha   90.00
_cell.angle_beta   90.00
_cell.angle_gamma   90.00
#
_symmetry.space_group_name_H-M   'P 1'
#
loop_
_entity.id
_entity.type
_entity.pdbx_description
1 polymer ?
#
loop_
_entity_poly.entity_id
_entity_poly.type
_entity_poly.pdbx_seq_one_letter_code
_entity_poly.pdbx_strand_id
1 'polypeptide(L)'
;MSSPKVIVQIFLSGSRILGKAFWEAGRQAVKNAKSAPQAAMGTDAAGVGHASSGSPTDQLTRQHRMTLDEAQLILNTKREGTLETVMKNYEHLFKVNSPPPKPEKPLARGQSAPYHSHYLQSKVFRARERLEAEFKLSSQEASPNAAAKSAESTPTTPPPSTDPSHPGGSS
;
A
#
# COMPACT_ATOMS: atom_id res chain seq x y z
N MET A 1 6.84 13.17 62.87
CA MET A 1 7.55 14.05 61.91
C MET A 1 7.10 13.72 60.49
N SER A 2 5.89 14.11 60.09
CA SER A 2 5.49 14.02 58.68
C SER A 2 6.06 15.26 58.00
N SER A 3 7.01 15.08 57.09
CA SER A 3 7.71 16.20 56.45
C SER A 3 7.23 16.31 54.99
N PRO A 4 6.27 17.20 54.69
CA PRO A 4 5.82 17.51 53.32
C PRO A 4 6.98 17.78 52.35
N LYS A 5 8.10 18.29 52.87
CA LYS A 5 9.35 18.51 52.13
C LYS A 5 9.93 17.22 51.52
N VAL A 6 9.86 16.09 52.22
CA VAL A 6 10.37 14.80 51.72
C VAL A 6 9.49 14.29 50.57
N ILE A 7 8.16 14.44 50.68
CA ILE A 7 7.22 14.06 49.62
C ILE A 7 7.46 14.91 48.36
N VAL A 8 7.60 16.22 48.51
CA VAL A 8 7.91 17.14 47.40
C VAL A 8 9.25 16.80 46.75
N GLN A 9 10.28 16.48 47.54
CA GLN A 9 11.60 16.11 47.03
C GLN A 9 11.57 14.80 46.23
N ILE A 10 10.85 13.78 46.71
CA ILE A 10 10.65 12.52 45.99
C ILE A 10 9.92 12.78 44.67
N PHE A 11 8.87 13.60 44.68
CA PHE A 11 8.10 13.92 43.47
C PHE A 11 8.95 14.66 42.42
N LEU A 12 9.72 15.68 42.82
CA LEU A 12 10.61 16.41 41.93
C LEU A 12 11.72 15.52 41.36
N SER A 13 12.26 14.62 42.18
CA SER A 13 13.34 13.71 41.78
C SER A 13 12.83 12.63 40.84
N GLY A 14 11.70 12.01 41.17
CA GLY A 14 11.05 11.00 40.35
C GLY A 14 10.59 11.54 39.00
N SER A 15 10.01 12.74 38.97
CA SER A 15 9.53 13.36 37.72
C SER A 15 10.67 13.68 36.75
N ARG A 16 11.85 14.07 37.24
CA ARG A 16 13.03 14.34 36.39
C ARG A 16 13.59 13.08 35.75
N ILE A 17 13.66 11.99 36.49
CA ILE A 17 14.16 10.69 36.00
C ILE A 17 13.19 10.14 34.96
N LEU A 18 11.88 10.16 35.27
CA LEU A 18 10.84 9.70 34.38
C LEU A 18 10.78 10.53 33.09
N GLY A 19 10.83 11.86 33.19
CA GLY A 19 10.82 12.76 32.03
C GLY A 19 12.03 12.57 31.11
N LYS A 20 13.24 12.39 31.66
CA LYS A 20 14.44 12.10 30.85
C LYS A 20 14.33 10.75 30.14
N ALA A 21 13.84 9.72 30.82
CA ALA A 21 13.66 8.40 30.22
C ALA A 21 12.63 8.45 29.07
N PHE A 22 11.50 9.11 29.23
CA PHE A 22 10.52 9.30 28.15
C PHE A 22 11.07 10.13 26.99
N TRP A 23 11.88 11.15 27.26
CA TRP A 23 12.51 11.96 26.22
C TRP A 23 13.53 11.15 25.41
N GLU A 24 14.40 10.39 26.07
CA GLU A 24 15.38 9.53 25.40
C GLU A 24 14.72 8.39 24.64
N ALA A 25 13.72 7.73 25.25
CA ALA A 25 12.93 6.70 24.58
C ALA A 25 12.17 7.27 23.38
N GLY A 26 11.57 8.46 23.50
CA GLY A 26 10.91 9.15 22.40
C GLY A 26 11.87 9.53 21.28
N ARG A 27 13.05 10.07 21.60
CA ARG A 27 14.10 10.38 20.63
C ARG A 27 14.64 9.13 19.96
N GLN A 28 14.78 8.02 20.69
CA GLN A 28 15.19 6.73 20.13
C GLN A 28 14.09 6.14 19.24
N ALA A 29 12.82 6.26 19.63
CA ALA A 29 11.68 5.86 18.80
C ALA A 29 11.63 6.66 17.50
N VAL A 30 11.89 7.97 17.54
CA VAL A 30 11.96 8.81 16.32
C VAL A 30 13.17 8.43 15.45
N LYS A 31 14.34 8.18 16.03
CA LYS A 31 15.52 7.72 15.27
C LYS A 31 15.27 6.36 14.62
N ASN A 32 14.68 5.43 15.37
CA ASN A 32 14.30 4.12 14.86
C ASN A 32 13.20 4.23 13.81
N ALA A 33 12.22 5.11 13.95
CA ALA A 33 11.18 5.33 12.94
C ALA A 33 11.72 6.00 11.65
N LYS A 34 12.76 6.84 11.76
CA LYS A 34 13.43 7.45 10.61
C LYS A 34 14.42 6.51 9.90
N SER A 35 15.05 5.60 10.65
CA SER A 35 16.11 4.71 10.16
C SER A 35 15.62 3.31 9.85
N ALA A 36 14.52 2.87 10.46
CA ALA A 36 13.81 1.70 9.99
C ALA A 36 13.14 2.13 8.68
N PRO A 37 13.51 1.56 7.53
CA PRO A 37 12.57 1.55 6.43
C PRO A 37 11.26 1.01 6.99
N GLN A 38 10.16 1.42 6.41
CA GLN A 38 8.78 1.11 6.80
C GLN A 38 8.44 -0.40 6.84
N ALA A 39 9.44 -1.29 6.95
CA ALA A 39 9.47 -2.72 7.10
C ALA A 39 9.44 -3.23 8.55
N ALA A 40 9.70 -2.38 9.57
CA ALA A 40 9.70 -2.83 10.97
C ALA A 40 8.29 -2.94 11.62
N MET A 41 7.23 -2.58 10.89
CA MET A 41 5.84 -2.80 11.31
C MET A 41 5.26 -3.97 10.54
N GLY A 42 5.49 -5.19 11.05
CA GLY A 42 4.80 -6.40 10.63
C GLY A 42 5.75 -7.48 10.13
N THR A 43 5.86 -8.54 10.92
CA THR A 43 6.62 -9.78 10.73
C THR A 43 6.25 -10.61 9.49
N ASP A 44 5.45 -10.08 8.56
CA ASP A 44 4.61 -10.94 7.74
C ASP A 44 4.82 -10.80 6.24
N ALA A 45 5.85 -10.08 5.81
CA ALA A 45 6.15 -9.96 4.39
C ALA A 45 7.66 -9.96 4.15
N ALA A 46 8.23 -11.16 4.10
CA ALA A 46 9.55 -11.37 3.53
C ALA A 46 9.58 -10.73 2.13
N GLY A 47 10.45 -9.74 1.94
CA GLY A 47 10.57 -9.01 0.67
C GLY A 47 9.96 -7.60 0.64
N VAL A 48 8.98 -7.26 1.49
CA VAL A 48 8.43 -5.87 1.51
C VAL A 48 9.49 -4.86 1.98
N GLY A 49 10.41 -5.27 2.85
CA GLY A 49 11.53 -4.42 3.25
C GLY A 49 12.54 -4.12 2.13
N HIS A 50 12.53 -4.89 1.05
CA HIS A 50 13.37 -4.66 -0.13
C HIS A 50 12.67 -3.78 -1.18
N ALA A 51 11.38 -3.47 -1.02
CA ALA A 51 10.63 -2.58 -1.90
C ALA A 51 10.94 -1.11 -1.61
N SER A 52 12.22 -0.74 -1.68
CA SER A 52 12.73 0.60 -1.38
C SER A 52 12.80 1.50 -2.61
N SER A 53 12.57 0.98 -3.82
CA SER A 53 12.63 1.79 -5.03
C SER A 53 11.36 2.63 -5.22
N GLY A 54 11.46 3.64 -6.09
CA GLY A 54 10.33 4.43 -6.54
C GLY A 54 9.42 3.74 -7.56
N SER A 55 9.74 2.50 -7.96
CA SER A 55 9.00 1.80 -9.01
C SER A 55 7.52 1.58 -8.62
N PRO A 56 6.61 1.56 -9.61
CA PRO A 56 5.17 1.30 -9.36
C PRO A 56 4.92 -0.02 -8.61
N THR A 57 5.66 -1.07 -8.96
CA THR A 57 5.54 -2.39 -8.30
C THR A 57 5.98 -2.38 -6.84
N ASP A 58 7.02 -1.59 -6.50
CA ASP A 58 7.46 -1.40 -5.11
C ASP A 58 6.47 -0.56 -4.32
N GLN A 59 5.86 0.46 -4.94
CA GLN A 59 4.79 1.23 -4.33
C GLN A 59 3.61 0.34 -3.94
N LEU A 60 3.16 -0.54 -4.85
CA LEU A 60 2.11 -1.51 -4.57
C LEU A 60 2.51 -2.49 -3.47
N THR A 61 3.74 -2.96 -3.47
CA THR A 61 4.25 -3.88 -2.44
C THR A 61 4.22 -3.24 -1.06
N ARG A 62 4.56 -1.94 -0.94
CA ARG A 62 4.43 -1.19 0.33
C ARG A 62 2.98 -0.92 0.72
N GLN A 63 2.10 -0.63 -0.25
CA GLN A 63 0.69 -0.36 -0.01
C GLN A 63 -0.07 -1.59 0.48
N HIS A 64 0.10 -2.73 -0.20
CA HIS A 64 -0.60 -3.97 0.13
C HIS A 64 0.13 -4.81 1.17
N ARG A 65 1.35 -4.42 1.56
CA ARG A 65 2.21 -5.16 2.50
C ARG A 65 2.42 -6.62 2.07
N MET A 66 2.55 -6.82 0.76
CA MET A 66 2.61 -8.13 0.13
C MET A 66 3.34 -8.01 -1.22
N THR A 67 4.27 -8.91 -1.48
CA THR A 67 4.98 -8.94 -2.78
C THR A 67 4.10 -9.54 -3.86
N LEU A 68 4.44 -9.30 -5.14
CA LEU A 68 3.73 -9.91 -6.26
C LEU A 68 3.81 -11.45 -6.21
N ASP A 69 4.99 -11.99 -5.95
CA ASP A 69 5.22 -13.44 -5.85
C ASP A 69 4.43 -14.05 -4.68
N GLU A 70 4.35 -13.37 -3.54
CA GLU A 70 3.52 -13.83 -2.40
C GLU A 70 2.03 -13.87 -2.78
N ALA A 71 1.54 -12.84 -3.47
CA ALA A 71 0.14 -12.79 -3.90
C ALA A 71 -0.19 -13.92 -4.91
N GLN A 72 0.71 -14.20 -5.84
CA GLN A 72 0.58 -15.32 -6.80
C GLN A 72 0.58 -16.67 -6.09
N LEU A 73 1.46 -16.84 -5.08
CA LEU A 73 1.51 -18.06 -4.30
C LEU A 73 0.24 -18.28 -3.48
N ILE A 74 -0.27 -17.23 -2.81
CA ILE A 74 -1.50 -17.30 -2.00
C ILE A 74 -2.71 -17.68 -2.85
N LEU A 75 -2.86 -17.07 -4.04
CA LEU A 75 -3.98 -17.37 -4.93
C LEU A 75 -3.71 -18.52 -5.90
N ASN A 76 -2.57 -19.20 -5.77
CA ASN A 76 -2.13 -20.30 -6.63
C ASN A 76 -2.28 -19.96 -8.13
N THR A 77 -1.73 -18.81 -8.54
CA THR A 77 -1.75 -18.34 -9.93
C THR A 77 -0.35 -18.30 -10.52
N LYS A 78 -0.26 -18.47 -11.84
CA LYS A 78 0.99 -18.31 -12.58
C LYS A 78 1.23 -16.84 -12.91
N ARG A 79 2.49 -16.47 -13.22
CA ARG A 79 2.86 -15.11 -13.64
C ARG A 79 2.06 -14.59 -14.84
N GLU A 80 1.67 -15.47 -15.75
CA GLU A 80 0.85 -15.17 -16.94
C GLU A 80 -0.65 -15.45 -16.72
N GLY A 81 -1.08 -15.57 -15.46
CA GLY A 81 -2.48 -15.83 -15.14
C GLY A 81 -3.39 -14.68 -15.59
N THR A 82 -4.61 -15.02 -16.01
CA THR A 82 -5.65 -14.03 -16.33
C THR A 82 -6.33 -13.53 -15.05
N LEU A 83 -6.91 -12.32 -15.11
CA LEU A 83 -7.71 -11.75 -14.02
C LEU A 83 -8.88 -12.67 -13.63
N GLU A 84 -9.47 -13.37 -14.59
CA GLU A 84 -10.55 -14.34 -14.36
C GLU A 84 -10.11 -15.49 -13.45
N THR A 85 -8.90 -16.02 -13.67
CA THR A 85 -8.33 -17.11 -12.86
C THR A 85 -8.08 -16.63 -11.43
N VAL A 86 -7.59 -15.39 -11.28
CA VAL A 86 -7.39 -14.75 -9.97
C VAL A 86 -8.71 -14.65 -9.21
N MET A 87 -9.77 -14.17 -9.86
CA MET A 87 -11.08 -14.00 -9.22
C MET A 87 -11.70 -15.34 -8.83
N LYS A 88 -11.62 -16.35 -9.70
CA LYS A 88 -12.10 -17.70 -9.40
C LYS A 88 -11.40 -18.32 -8.19
N ASN A 89 -10.07 -18.23 -8.16
CA ASN A 89 -9.27 -18.78 -7.05
C ASN A 89 -9.53 -18.00 -5.75
N TYR A 90 -9.64 -16.67 -5.84
CA TYR A 90 -10.02 -15.82 -4.72
C TYR A 90 -11.37 -16.22 -4.12
N GLU A 91 -12.43 -16.34 -4.94
CA GLU A 91 -13.77 -16.69 -4.46
C GLU A 91 -13.77 -18.03 -3.74
N HIS A 92 -13.08 -19.02 -4.30
CA HIS A 92 -12.94 -20.34 -3.68
C HIS A 92 -12.19 -20.27 -2.35
N LEU A 93 -10.99 -19.68 -2.32
CA LEU A 93 -10.16 -19.60 -1.12
C LEU A 93 -10.81 -18.73 -0.04
N PHE A 94 -11.45 -17.62 -0.42
CA PHE A 94 -12.12 -16.73 0.52
C PHE A 94 -13.32 -17.43 1.17
N LYS A 95 -14.11 -18.18 0.38
CA LYS A 95 -15.25 -18.96 0.88
C LYS A 95 -14.81 -20.06 1.85
N VAL A 96 -13.77 -20.82 1.52
CA VAL A 96 -13.26 -21.91 2.38
C VAL A 96 -12.71 -21.37 3.71
N ASN A 97 -12.15 -20.16 3.71
CA ASN A 97 -11.60 -19.51 4.91
C ASN A 97 -12.58 -18.56 5.62
N SER A 98 -13.83 -18.47 5.16
CA SER A 98 -14.82 -17.59 5.77
C SER A 98 -15.24 -18.10 7.16
N PRO A 99 -15.67 -17.21 8.06
CA PRO A 99 -16.17 -17.61 9.36
C PRO A 99 -17.30 -18.65 9.21
N PRO A 100 -17.23 -19.78 9.92
CA PRO A 100 -18.28 -20.78 9.90
C PRO A 100 -19.59 -20.19 10.44
N PRO A 101 -20.74 -20.73 10.01
CA PRO A 101 -22.03 -20.28 10.50
C PRO A 101 -22.09 -20.39 12.03
N LYS A 102 -22.69 -19.37 12.66
CA LYS A 102 -22.90 -19.40 14.12
C LYS A 102 -23.80 -20.58 14.44
N PRO A 103 -23.46 -21.39 15.46
CA PRO A 103 -24.31 -22.50 15.85
C PRO A 103 -25.66 -21.96 16.33
N GLU A 104 -26.75 -22.51 15.80
CA GLU A 104 -28.13 -22.11 16.16
C GLU A 104 -28.46 -22.43 17.62
N LYS A 105 -27.77 -23.42 18.19
CA LYS A 105 -27.91 -23.84 19.58
C LYS A 105 -26.64 -23.48 20.35
N PRO A 106 -26.74 -23.09 21.63
CA PRO A 106 -25.58 -22.91 22.48
C PRO A 106 -24.71 -24.17 22.47
N LEU A 107 -23.40 -23.99 22.25
CA LEU A 107 -22.43 -25.08 22.31
C LEU A 107 -22.53 -25.77 23.67
N ALA A 108 -22.61 -27.10 23.68
CA ALA A 108 -22.61 -27.86 24.92
C ALA A 108 -21.28 -27.66 25.66
N ARG A 109 -21.27 -27.83 26.98
CA ARG A 109 -20.06 -27.68 27.80
C ARG A 109 -18.97 -28.63 27.28
N GLY A 110 -17.89 -28.06 26.74
CA GLY A 110 -16.77 -28.79 26.14
C GLY A 110 -16.71 -28.79 24.61
N GLN A 111 -17.71 -28.25 23.91
CA GLN A 111 -17.66 -28.05 22.46
C GLN A 111 -17.03 -26.70 22.12
N SER A 112 -15.94 -26.71 21.34
CA SER A 112 -15.34 -25.50 20.79
C SER A 112 -16.10 -25.05 19.54
N ALA A 113 -16.19 -23.74 19.32
CA ALA A 113 -16.69 -23.20 18.06
C ALA A 113 -15.79 -23.68 16.90
N PRO A 114 -16.36 -23.87 15.70
CA PRO A 114 -15.57 -24.20 14.52
C PRO A 114 -14.50 -23.11 14.28
N TYR A 115 -13.28 -23.56 14.03
CA TYR A 115 -12.11 -22.70 13.89
C TYR A 115 -12.11 -21.99 12.53
N HIS A 116 -11.88 -20.68 12.53
CA HIS A 116 -11.56 -19.92 11.32
C HIS A 116 -10.40 -18.98 11.62
N SER A 117 -9.54 -18.77 10.61
CA SER A 117 -8.44 -17.83 10.71
C SER A 117 -8.78 -16.56 9.94
N HIS A 118 -9.11 -15.50 10.69
CA HIS A 118 -9.25 -14.15 10.12
C HIS A 118 -7.97 -13.70 9.40
N TYR A 119 -6.81 -14.17 9.85
CA TYR A 119 -5.53 -13.88 9.23
C TYR A 119 -5.45 -14.44 7.80
N LEU A 120 -5.81 -15.72 7.63
CA LEU A 120 -5.80 -16.36 6.31
C LEU A 120 -6.78 -15.67 5.36
N GLN A 121 -7.99 -15.37 5.84
CA GLN A 121 -8.98 -14.63 5.06
C GLN A 121 -8.46 -13.25 4.64
N SER A 122 -7.81 -12.52 5.56
CA SER A 122 -7.20 -11.22 5.29
C SER A 122 -6.07 -11.32 4.27
N LYS A 123 -5.21 -12.35 4.34
CA LYS A 123 -4.13 -12.59 3.37
C LYS A 123 -4.67 -12.88 1.97
N VAL A 124 -5.70 -13.73 1.85
CA VAL A 124 -6.36 -14.02 0.56
C VAL A 124 -6.96 -12.75 -0.06
N PHE A 125 -7.61 -11.92 0.76
CA PHE A 125 -8.15 -10.63 0.31
C PHE A 125 -7.07 -9.67 -0.19
N ARG A 126 -5.98 -9.51 0.58
CA ARG A 126 -4.86 -8.64 0.20
C ARG A 126 -4.15 -9.12 -1.06
N ALA A 127 -4.01 -10.44 -1.24
CA ALA A 127 -3.43 -11.02 -2.44
C ALA A 127 -4.22 -10.66 -3.70
N ARG A 128 -5.56 -10.71 -3.62
CA ARG A 128 -6.42 -10.29 -4.73
C ARG A 128 -6.22 -8.82 -5.06
N GLU A 129 -6.28 -7.94 -4.06
CA GLU A 129 -6.09 -6.50 -4.29
C GLU A 129 -4.72 -6.17 -4.91
N ARG A 130 -3.65 -6.84 -4.45
CA ARG A 130 -2.29 -6.68 -4.96
C ARG A 130 -2.18 -7.09 -6.44
N LEU A 131 -2.81 -8.19 -6.83
CA LEU A 131 -2.82 -8.68 -8.20
C LEU A 131 -3.68 -7.81 -9.10
N GLU A 132 -4.90 -7.43 -8.67
CA GLU A 132 -5.75 -6.49 -9.40
C GLU A 132 -5.04 -5.15 -9.68
N ALA A 133 -4.26 -4.65 -8.71
CA ALA A 133 -3.47 -3.44 -8.90
C ALA A 133 -2.36 -3.63 -9.94
N GLU A 134 -1.70 -4.79 -9.98
CA GLU A 134 -0.69 -5.12 -11.00
C GLU A 134 -1.30 -5.15 -12.41
N PHE A 135 -2.45 -5.80 -12.60
CA PHE A 135 -3.14 -5.84 -13.90
C PHE A 135 -3.59 -4.45 -14.37
N LYS A 136 -3.95 -3.56 -13.43
CA LYS A 136 -4.29 -2.17 -13.74
C LYS A 136 -3.06 -1.38 -14.19
N LEU A 137 -1.92 -1.56 -13.53
CA LEU A 137 -0.65 -0.95 -13.96
C LEU A 137 -0.25 -1.43 -15.35
N SER A 138 -0.28 -2.74 -15.60
CA SER A 138 0.10 -3.30 -16.91
C SER A 138 -0.82 -2.83 -18.04
N SER A 139 -2.11 -2.65 -17.77
CA SER A 139 -3.07 -2.12 -18.74
C SER A 139 -2.88 -0.63 -19.06
N GLN A 140 -2.44 0.17 -18.07
CA GLN A 140 -2.10 1.58 -18.26
C GLN A 140 -0.79 1.75 -19.04
N GLU A 141 0.22 0.93 -18.75
CA GLU A 141 1.49 0.93 -19.48
C GLU A 141 1.34 0.48 -20.94
N ALA A 142 0.36 -0.40 -21.24
CA ALA A 142 0.02 -0.80 -22.60
C ALA A 142 -0.76 0.25 -23.41
N SER A 143 -1.17 1.38 -22.80
CA SER A 143 -1.94 2.45 -23.44
C SER A 143 -1.18 3.79 -23.58
N PRO A 144 0.06 3.85 -24.13
CA PRO A 144 0.75 5.13 -24.27
C PRO A 144 0.28 5.98 -25.47
N ASN A 145 -0.66 5.51 -26.30
CA ASN A 145 -1.01 6.17 -27.57
C ASN A 145 -2.30 7.02 -27.57
N ALA A 146 -2.88 7.34 -26.41
CA ALA A 146 -4.05 8.23 -26.33
C ALA A 146 -3.70 9.69 -26.00
N ALA A 147 -2.47 9.99 -25.56
CA ALA A 147 -2.06 11.35 -25.20
C ALA A 147 -1.52 12.19 -26.38
N ALA A 148 -1.35 11.60 -27.57
CA ALA A 148 -0.92 12.30 -28.79
C ALA A 148 -2.08 12.80 -29.68
N LYS A 149 -3.35 12.73 -29.23
CA LYS A 149 -4.51 13.30 -29.95
C LYS A 149 -5.13 14.53 -29.29
N SER A 150 -4.49 15.09 -28.25
CA SER A 150 -4.98 16.30 -27.56
C SER A 150 -4.11 17.53 -27.79
N ALA A 151 -3.14 17.47 -28.71
CA ALA A 151 -2.27 18.60 -29.06
C ALA A 151 -2.53 19.18 -30.47
N GLU A 152 -3.56 18.72 -31.19
CA GLU A 152 -3.94 19.26 -32.51
C GLU A 152 -5.32 19.94 -32.45
N SER A 153 -5.43 20.97 -31.61
CA SER A 153 -6.51 21.97 -31.69
C SER A 153 -6.03 23.31 -31.15
N THR A 154 -4.89 23.79 -31.63
CA THR A 154 -4.63 25.24 -31.68
C THR A 154 -5.40 25.82 -32.87
N PRO A 155 -6.32 26.78 -32.69
CA PRO A 155 -6.88 27.51 -33.81
C PRO A 155 -5.81 28.49 -34.29
N THR A 156 -4.99 28.08 -35.26
CA THR A 156 -4.08 28.99 -35.96
C THR A 156 -4.91 29.80 -36.94
N THR A 157 -5.13 31.07 -36.61
CA THR A 157 -5.65 32.09 -37.52
C THR A 157 -4.77 32.17 -38.78
N PRO A 158 -5.33 32.14 -40.00
CA PRO A 158 -4.54 32.25 -41.21
C PRO A 158 -3.98 33.67 -41.37
N PRO A 159 -2.72 33.85 -41.83
CA PRO A 159 -2.26 35.15 -42.31
C PRO A 159 -2.93 35.45 -43.66
N PRO A 160 -3.43 36.68 -43.90
CA PRO A 160 -3.88 37.06 -45.23
C PRO A 160 -2.67 37.25 -46.15
N SER A 161 -2.79 36.60 -47.31
CA SER A 161 -1.88 36.57 -48.44
C SER A 161 -1.49 37.97 -48.94
N THR A 162 -0.20 38.18 -49.22
CA THR A 162 0.25 39.20 -50.17
C THR A 162 0.71 38.49 -51.45
N ASP A 163 -0.06 38.75 -52.51
CA ASP A 163 0.11 38.26 -53.88
C ASP A 163 1.38 38.87 -54.53
N PRO A 164 2.12 38.16 -55.40
CA PRO A 164 3.30 38.69 -56.07
C PRO A 164 2.98 39.15 -57.49
N SER A 165 3.20 40.43 -57.81
CA SER A 165 3.37 40.87 -59.22
C SER A 165 4.17 42.19 -59.32
N HIS A 166 5.47 42.08 -59.64
CA HIS A 166 6.26 42.79 -60.69
C HIS A 166 6.09 44.32 -60.96
N PRO A 167 7.00 44.99 -61.71
CA PRO A 167 8.46 45.13 -61.56
C PRO A 167 8.96 46.59 -61.75
N GLY A 168 10.22 46.87 -61.37
CA GLY A 168 11.07 47.88 -62.03
C GLY A 168 11.05 49.32 -61.51
N GLY A 169 12.16 50.02 -61.74
CA GLY A 169 12.19 51.48 -61.76
C GLY A 169 13.29 52.12 -60.93
N SER A 170 14.42 52.33 -61.57
CA SER A 170 15.57 53.12 -61.15
C SER A 170 15.23 54.56 -60.77
N SER A 171 15.94 55.12 -59.76
CA SER A 171 16.83 56.30 -59.83
C SER A 171 17.17 56.78 -58.42
#